data_AF-I3S5L4-F1
#
_entry.id   AF-I3S5L4-F1
#
_cell.length_a   1.000
_cell.length_b   1.000
_cell.length_c   1.000
_cell.angle_alpha   90.00
_cell.angle_beta   90.00
_cell.angle_gamma   90.00
#
_symmetry.space_group_name_H-M   'P 1'
#
loop_
_entity.id
_entity.type
_entity.pdbx_description
1 polymer ?
#
loop_
_entity_poly.entity_id
_entity_poly.type
_entity_poly.pdbx_seq_one_letter_code
_entity_poly.pdbx_strand_id
1 'polypeptide(L)'
;MGKWMFFFDVDEFIYVPPKSTIKTVLDSLSEYNQFTIEQMPMSSKLCLSSDYGKTYRKWGFEKFVYKDVKKGIRRDRKYAVQPRSLYATGVHMSQNLEGKTTHKTEGKIKKFELKMIGDRLQKTRQ
;
A
#
# COMPACT_ATOMS: atom_id res chain seq x y z
N MET A 1 23.36 5.26 -5.56
CA MET A 1 23.07 4.30 -4.47
C MET A 1 21.72 4.67 -3.83
N GLY A 2 20.82 3.70 -3.64
CA GLY A 2 19.46 3.98 -3.16
C GLY A 2 19.44 4.38 -1.68
N LYS A 3 18.78 5.51 -1.34
CA LYS A 3 18.61 5.96 0.05
C LYS A 3 17.51 5.18 0.78
N TRP A 4 16.51 4.68 0.05
CA TRP A 4 15.34 4.00 0.58
C TRP A 4 14.95 2.83 -0.33
N MET A 5 14.47 1.74 0.26
CA MET A 5 13.85 0.60 -0.40
C MET A 5 12.43 0.43 0.11
N PHE A 6 11.49 0.12 -0.78
CA PHE A 6 10.06 -0.04 -0.47
C PHE A 6 9.65 -1.50 -0.63
N PHE A 7 8.86 -2.00 0.32
CA PHE A 7 8.29 -3.34 0.31
C PHE A 7 6.76 -3.23 0.33
N PHE A 8 6.14 -3.49 -0.82
CA PHE A 8 4.70 -3.47 -1.07
C PHE A 8 4.35 -4.45 -2.20
N ASP A 9 3.11 -4.89 -2.26
CA ASP A 9 2.65 -5.89 -3.23
C ASP A 9 2.26 -5.23 -4.56
N VAL A 10 2.16 -6.03 -5.63
CA VAL A 10 1.82 -5.56 -6.98
C VAL A 10 0.39 -4.99 -7.05
N ASP A 11 -0.50 -5.49 -6.21
CA ASP A 11 -1.86 -4.99 -6.04
C ASP A 11 -1.93 -3.79 -5.09
N GLU A 12 -0.80 -3.15 -4.76
CA GLU A 12 -0.76 -1.96 -3.93
C GLU A 12 -0.21 -0.75 -4.67
N PHE A 13 -0.80 0.42 -4.44
CA PHE A 13 -0.27 1.69 -4.93
C PHE A 13 -0.01 2.67 -3.79
N ILE A 14 1.06 3.44 -3.94
CA ILE A 14 1.49 4.48 -3.00
C ILE A 14 0.87 5.81 -3.43
N TYR A 15 0.32 6.52 -2.46
CA TYR A 15 -0.20 7.87 -2.61
C TYR A 15 0.52 8.83 -1.67
N VAL A 16 0.93 9.96 -2.23
CA VAL A 16 1.51 11.09 -1.51
C VAL A 16 0.58 12.30 -1.73
N PRO A 17 0.22 13.07 -0.68
CA PRO A 17 -0.65 14.24 -0.83
C PRO A 17 -0.10 15.26 -1.84
N PRO A 18 -0.96 16.01 -2.56
CA PRO A 18 -0.54 16.84 -3.71
C PRO A 18 0.43 17.97 -3.36
N LYS A 19 0.41 18.44 -2.11
CA LYS A 19 1.33 19.48 -1.60
C LYS A 19 2.69 18.93 -1.18
N SER A 20 2.91 17.62 -1.34
CA SER A 20 4.13 16.92 -0.97
C SER A 20 4.61 16.03 -2.10
N THR A 21 5.89 15.72 -2.11
CA THR A 21 6.51 14.75 -2.99
C THR A 21 7.04 13.58 -2.18
N ILE A 22 7.29 12.44 -2.84
CA ILE A 22 7.93 11.30 -2.18
C ILE A 22 9.26 11.72 -1.55
N LYS A 23 10.02 12.60 -2.20
CA LYS A 23 11.27 13.16 -1.68
C LYS A 23 11.05 13.91 -0.37
N THR A 24 10.10 14.84 -0.32
CA THR A 24 9.83 15.60 0.91
C THR A 24 9.33 14.72 2.06
N VAL A 25 8.59 13.64 1.75
CA VAL A 25 8.18 12.66 2.77
C VAL A 25 9.40 11.93 3.32
N LEU A 26 10.28 11.42 2.45
CA LEU A 26 11.49 10.72 2.84
C LEU A 26 12.46 11.60 3.63
N ASP A 27 12.62 12.86 3.23
CA ASP A 27 13.44 13.84 3.94
C ASP A 27 12.88 14.10 5.34
N SER A 28 11.55 14.18 5.49
CA SER A 28 10.87 14.33 6.79
C SER A 28 10.96 13.10 7.71
N LEU A 29 11.42 11.96 7.19
CA LEU A 29 11.56 10.69 7.90
C LEU A 29 13.02 10.26 7.99
N SER A 30 13.96 11.13 7.64
CA SER A 30 15.40 10.85 7.60
C SER A 30 16.02 10.52 8.96
N GLU A 31 15.37 10.92 10.06
CA GLU A 31 15.77 10.52 11.42
C GLU A 31 15.47 9.03 11.74
N TYR A 32 14.68 8.37 10.89
CA TYR A 32 14.34 6.96 11.01
C TYR A 32 15.03 6.14 9.92
N ASN A 33 15.27 4.88 10.25
CA ASN A 33 15.84 3.92 9.33
C ASN A 33 14.74 3.08 8.69
N GLN A 34 13.56 2.97 9.32
CA GLN A 34 12.41 2.23 8.82
C GLN A 34 11.11 2.96 9.15
N PHE A 35 10.14 2.92 8.22
CA PHE A 35 8.77 3.34 8.51
C PHE A 35 7.72 2.45 7.85
N THR A 36 6.59 2.23 8.52
CA THR A 36 5.43 1.55 7.91
C THR A 36 4.54 2.53 7.17
N ILE A 37 3.88 2.09 6.11
CA ILE A 37 2.98 2.93 5.31
C ILE A 37 1.53 2.74 5.78
N GLU A 38 0.81 3.85 5.96
CA GLU A 38 -0.59 3.85 6.38
C GLU A 38 -1.47 3.15 5.32
N GLN A 39 -2.19 2.09 5.69
CA GLN A 39 -3.15 1.45 4.78
C GLN A 39 -4.49 2.17 4.82
N MET A 40 -4.97 2.59 3.65
CA MET A 40 -6.28 3.20 3.49
C MET A 40 -7.25 2.25 2.78
N PRO A 41 -8.50 2.10 3.28
CA PRO A 41 -9.54 1.43 2.52
C PRO A 41 -9.93 2.26 1.30
N MET A 42 -10.44 1.59 0.28
CA MET A 42 -10.87 2.22 -0.96
C MET A 42 -12.37 2.34 -1.06
N SER A 43 -12.82 3.47 -1.59
CA SER A 43 -14.25 3.74 -1.78
C SER A 43 -14.84 2.82 -2.85
N SER A 44 -15.96 2.18 -2.52
CA SER A 44 -16.77 1.39 -3.44
C SER A 44 -17.33 2.20 -4.61
N LYS A 45 -17.34 3.54 -4.52
CA LYS A 45 -17.75 4.44 -5.61
C LYS A 45 -16.78 4.43 -6.80
N LEU A 46 -15.57 3.92 -6.62
CA LEU A 46 -14.58 3.79 -7.69
C LEU A 46 -14.76 2.52 -8.54
N CYS A 47 -15.74 1.66 -8.22
CA CYS A 47 -16.08 0.49 -9.02
C CYS A 47 -16.77 0.89 -10.34
N LEU A 48 -16.22 0.44 -11.47
CA LEU A 48 -16.85 0.60 -12.79
C LEU A 48 -17.91 -0.49 -13.01
N SER A 49 -19.16 -0.10 -13.28
CA SER A 49 -20.25 -1.03 -13.57
C SER A 49 -20.12 -1.71 -14.93
N SER A 50 -19.39 -1.10 -15.87
CA SER A 50 -19.16 -1.62 -17.23
C SER A 50 -18.48 -2.99 -17.28
N ASP A 51 -17.73 -3.31 -16.22
CA ASP A 51 -16.98 -4.55 -16.07
C ASP A 51 -17.78 -5.68 -15.42
N TYR A 52 -18.97 -5.37 -14.91
CA TYR A 52 -19.84 -6.33 -14.26
C TYR A 52 -20.22 -7.47 -15.22
N GLY A 53 -20.03 -8.71 -14.77
CA GLY A 53 -20.32 -9.92 -15.56
C GLY A 53 -19.35 -10.19 -16.72
N LYS A 54 -18.33 -9.36 -16.94
CA LYS A 54 -17.31 -9.54 -18.02
C LYS A 54 -15.92 -9.90 -17.48
N THR A 55 -15.77 -10.01 -16.17
CA THR A 55 -14.50 -10.26 -15.46
C THR A 55 -13.83 -11.58 -15.87
N TYR A 56 -14.58 -12.58 -16.32
CA TYR A 56 -14.02 -13.85 -16.78
C TYR A 56 -13.18 -13.71 -18.07
N ARG A 57 -13.43 -12.67 -18.89
CA ARG A 57 -12.69 -12.39 -20.14
C ARG A 57 -11.46 -11.50 -19.94
N LYS A 58 -11.26 -11.00 -18.74
CA LYS A 58 -10.16 -10.11 -18.38
C LYS A 58 -8.92 -10.89 -17.96
N TRP A 59 -7.74 -10.33 -18.22
CA TRP A 59 -6.47 -10.83 -17.70
C TRP A 59 -6.41 -10.66 -16.17
N GLY A 60 -5.52 -11.39 -15.50
CA GLY A 60 -5.37 -11.32 -14.04
C GLY A 60 -5.22 -9.88 -13.55
N PHE A 61 -4.32 -9.10 -14.14
CA PHE A 61 -4.12 -7.70 -13.76
C PHE A 61 -5.31 -6.79 -14.09
N GLU A 62 -6.09 -7.09 -15.13
CA GLU A 62 -7.30 -6.32 -15.48
C GLU A 62 -8.48 -6.59 -14.53
N LYS A 63 -8.38 -7.63 -13.70
CA LYS A 63 -9.36 -7.92 -12.65
C LYS A 63 -9.06 -7.21 -11.34
N PHE A 64 -7.89 -6.57 -11.21
CA PHE A 64 -7.60 -5.72 -10.06
C PHE A 64 -8.53 -4.52 -10.09
N VAL A 65 -9.42 -4.45 -9.10
CA VAL A 65 -10.28 -3.30 -8.90
C VAL A 65 -10.16 -2.79 -7.48
N TYR A 66 -10.65 -1.59 -7.29
CA TYR A 66 -10.85 -1.03 -5.97
C TYR A 66 -12.09 -1.66 -5.35
N LYS A 67 -11.90 -2.35 -4.21
CA LYS A 67 -13.01 -2.96 -3.47
C LYS A 67 -12.98 -2.48 -2.02
N ASP A 68 -14.11 -1.99 -1.55
CA ASP A 68 -14.30 -1.63 -0.16
C ASP A 68 -14.47 -2.91 0.68
N VAL A 69 -13.43 -3.26 1.45
CA VAL A 69 -13.39 -4.54 2.20
C VAL A 69 -13.05 -4.35 3.67
N LYS A 70 -12.67 -3.15 4.13
CA LYS A 70 -12.13 -3.00 5.49
C LYS A 70 -12.68 -1.74 6.17
N LYS A 71 -13.58 -1.93 7.14
CA LYS A 71 -14.02 -0.90 8.09
C LYS A 71 -12.92 -0.69 9.14
N GLY A 72 -11.97 0.21 8.88
CA GLY A 72 -10.95 0.65 9.85
C GLY A 72 -9.53 0.79 9.28
N ILE A 73 -8.75 1.71 9.85
CA ILE A 73 -7.33 1.91 9.54
C ILE A 73 -6.55 0.71 10.07
N ARG A 74 -5.89 -0.05 9.20
CA ARG A 74 -4.95 -1.11 9.59
C ARG A 74 -3.53 -0.64 9.32
N ARG A 75 -2.64 -0.88 10.28
CA ARG A 75 -1.19 -0.73 10.05
C ARG A 75 -0.67 -2.06 9.54
N ASP A 76 -0.73 -2.23 8.23
CA ASP A 76 -0.10 -3.37 7.58
C ASP A 76 1.43 -3.20 7.60
N ARG A 77 2.16 -4.32 7.53
CA ARG A 77 3.62 -4.38 7.67
C ARG A 77 4.35 -4.04 6.38
N LYS A 78 3.71 -3.28 5.47
CA LYS A 78 4.38 -2.72 4.29
C LYS A 78 5.13 -1.48 4.70
N TYR A 79 6.35 -1.35 4.20
CA TYR A 79 7.32 -0.46 4.81
C TYR A 79 8.34 0.02 3.80
N ALA A 80 8.98 1.12 4.16
CA ALA A 80 10.23 1.53 3.53
C ALA A 80 11.34 1.55 4.56
N VAL A 81 12.55 1.28 4.09
CA VAL A 81 13.73 1.11 4.94
C VAL A 81 14.98 1.58 4.23
N GLN A 82 15.93 2.10 5.00
CA GLN A 82 17.25 2.45 4.50
C GLN A 82 18.08 1.17 4.33
N PRO A 83 18.60 0.87 3.14
CA PRO A 83 19.20 -0.45 2.87
C PRO A 83 20.43 -0.75 3.74
N ARG A 84 21.20 0.28 4.07
CA ARG A 84 22.46 0.15 4.83
C ARG A 84 22.26 -0.20 6.30
N SER A 85 21.05 -0.01 6.84
CA SER A 85 20.76 -0.30 8.24
C SER A 85 20.20 -1.70 8.46
N LEU A 86 20.00 -2.49 7.40
CA LEU A 86 19.39 -3.81 7.47
C LEU A 86 20.42 -4.91 7.69
N TYR A 87 20.18 -5.78 8.67
CA TYR A 87 20.89 -7.06 8.79
C TYR A 87 20.18 -8.16 8.00
N ALA A 88 18.85 -8.14 7.99
CA ALA A 88 17.99 -8.99 7.18
C ALA A 88 16.67 -8.29 6.86
N THR A 89 16.02 -8.68 5.77
CA THR A 89 14.73 -8.11 5.34
C THR A 89 13.85 -9.17 4.69
N GLY A 90 12.55 -8.91 4.63
CA GLY A 90 11.55 -9.77 3.99
C GLY A 90 10.32 -8.98 3.57
N VAL A 91 9.32 -9.68 3.05
CA VAL A 91 8.06 -9.09 2.55
C VAL A 91 7.24 -8.38 3.64
N HIS A 92 7.52 -8.70 4.91
CA HIS A 92 6.97 -8.01 6.07
C HIS A 92 8.07 -7.21 6.78
N MET A 93 7.64 -6.16 7.48
CA MET A 93 8.49 -5.27 8.27
C MET A 93 9.61 -6.01 9.01
N SER A 94 10.85 -5.56 8.78
CA SER A 94 12.02 -6.17 9.42
C SER A 94 12.10 -5.79 10.90
N GLN A 95 12.46 -6.77 11.72
CA GLN A 95 12.85 -6.60 13.12
C GLN A 95 14.38 -6.60 13.30
N ASN A 96 15.13 -6.94 12.24
CA ASN A 96 16.58 -7.11 12.25
C ASN A 96 17.25 -5.96 11.50
N LEU A 97 17.30 -4.79 12.14
CA LEU A 97 17.91 -3.58 11.61
C LEU A 97 18.51 -2.72 12.73
N GLU A 98 19.49 -1.90 12.37
CA GLU A 98 20.05 -0.87 13.22
C GLU A 98 19.27 0.44 13.09
N GLY A 99 18.97 1.10 14.21
CA GLY A 99 18.35 2.43 14.23
C GLY A 99 16.84 2.44 14.49
N LYS A 100 16.22 3.60 14.28
CA LYS A 100 14.85 3.87 14.72
C LYS A 100 13.82 3.45 13.68
N THR A 101 12.71 2.88 14.15
CA THR A 101 11.51 2.59 13.33
C THR A 101 10.36 3.50 13.75
N THR A 102 9.56 3.97 12.79
CA THR A 102 8.32 4.71 13.08
C THR A 102 7.10 4.11 12.39
N HIS A 103 5.95 4.22 13.05
CA HIS A 103 4.65 3.90 12.49
C HIS A 103 3.78 5.14 12.26
N LYS A 104 4.33 6.33 12.59
CA LYS A 104 3.61 7.60 12.57
C LYS A 104 3.79 8.29 11.23
N THR A 105 3.12 7.75 10.21
CA THR A 105 3.15 8.28 8.83
C THR A 105 1.80 8.80 8.37
N GLU A 106 0.85 8.96 9.29
CA GLU A 106 -0.51 9.40 9.00
C GLU A 106 -0.48 10.74 8.26
N GLY A 107 -1.20 10.79 7.13
CA GLY A 107 -1.27 12.00 6.31
C GLY A 107 -0.01 12.35 5.52
N LYS A 108 1.11 11.62 5.67
CA LYS A 108 2.33 11.83 4.87
C LYS A 108 2.39 10.93 3.63
N ILE A 109 2.11 9.65 3.82
CA ILE A 109 2.17 8.63 2.78
C ILE A 109 1.18 7.53 3.09
N LYS A 110 0.45 7.10 2.06
CA LYS A 110 -0.62 6.12 2.16
C LYS A 110 -0.38 5.03 1.14
N LYS A 111 -0.82 3.81 1.46
CA LYS A 111 -0.96 2.74 0.49
C LYS A 111 -2.41 2.33 0.39
N PHE A 112 -2.76 1.90 -0.79
CA PHE A 112 -4.10 1.45 -1.15
C PHE A 112 -4.00 0.08 -1.81
N GLU A 113 -4.91 -0.82 -1.45
CA GLU A 113 -4.90 -2.22 -1.88
C GLU A 113 -6.01 -2.43 -2.94
N LEU A 114 -5.60 -2.77 -4.15
CA LEU A 114 -6.45 -3.34 -5.18
C LEU A 114 -6.84 -4.76 -4.77
N LYS A 115 -8.04 -5.19 -5.17
CA LYS A 115 -8.48 -6.57 -4.99
C LYS A 115 -8.95 -7.13 -6.31
N MET A 116 -8.61 -8.39 -6.52
CA MET A 116 -9.13 -9.16 -7.64
C MET A 116 -10.64 -9.32 -7.53
N ILE A 117 -11.37 -8.93 -8.59
CA ILE A 117 -12.73 -9.40 -8.79
C ILE A 117 -12.67 -10.87 -9.20
N GLY A 118 -12.97 -11.76 -8.26
CA GLY A 118 -13.38 -13.13 -8.56
C GLY A 118 -14.90 -13.22 -8.76
N ASP A 119 -15.38 -14.31 -9.37
CA ASP A 119 -16.80 -14.55 -9.67
C ASP A 119 -17.72 -14.50 -8.43
N ARG A 120 -17.16 -14.52 -7.22
CA ARG A 120 -17.91 -14.40 -5.95
C ARG A 120 -18.36 -12.97 -5.58
N LEU A 121 -18.12 -11.97 -6.42
CA LEU A 121 -18.64 -10.61 -6.19
C LEU A 121 -20.15 -10.46 -6.47
N GLN A 122 -20.84 -11.53 -6.88
CA GLN A 122 -22.31 -11.56 -6.98
C GLN A 122 -23.08 -11.20 -5.68
N LYS A 123 -22.40 -11.10 -4.52
CA LYS A 123 -23.05 -10.85 -3.22
C LYS A 123 -22.89 -9.44 -2.65
N THR A 124 -22.10 -8.54 -3.23
CA THR A 124 -22.18 -7.12 -2.84
C THR A 124 -23.34 -6.48 -3.59
N ARG A 125 -24.53 -6.58 -2.99
CA ARG A 125 -25.69 -5.76 -3.36
C ARG A 125 -25.30 -4.28 -3.22
N GLN A 126 -25.55 -3.53 -4.28
CA GLN A 126 -25.61 -2.07 -4.24
C GLN A 126 -26.75 -1.61 -3.35
#